data_AF-A0A542B7P0-F1
#
_entry.id   AF-A0A542B7P0-F1
#
_cell.length_a   1.000
_cell.length_b   1.000
_cell.length_c   1.000
_cell.angle_alpha   90.00
_cell.angle_beta   90.00
_cell.angle_gamma   90.00
#
_symmetry.space_group_name_H-M   'P 1'
#
loop_
_entity.id
_entity.type
_entity.pdbx_description
1 polymer ?
#
loop_
_entity_poly.entity_id
_entity_poly.type
_entity_poly.pdbx_seq_one_letter_code
_entity_poly.pdbx_strand_id
1 'polypeptide(L)' 'MLIKLSEDMQRAVETKVRSKIDEVLVLDVNATAEEIRRAFVERNVALEDIAVSVAKFATQCGYPIEFAPQAPQRD' A
#
# COMPACT_ATOMS: atom_id res chain seq x y z
N MET A 1 13.93 6.31 9.43
CA MET A 1 12.86 6.76 10.36
C MET A 1 11.58 6.17 9.80
N LEU A 2 10.92 5.23 10.48
CA LEU A 2 9.62 4.71 10.02
C LEU A 2 8.58 5.78 10.30
N ILE A 3 8.07 6.48 9.29
CA ILE A 3 6.95 7.38 9.51
C ILE A 3 5.77 6.48 9.87
N LYS A 4 5.32 6.60 11.11
CA LYS A 4 4.13 5.88 11.57
C LYS A 4 2.95 6.51 10.84
N LEU A 5 2.37 5.76 9.90
CA LEU A 5 1.07 6.11 9.33
C LEU A 5 0.09 6.39 10.47
N SER A 6 -0.77 7.40 10.30
CA SER A 6 -1.88 7.62 11.23
C SER A 6 -2.77 6.37 11.29
N GLU A 7 -3.42 6.14 12.43
CA GLU A 7 -4.30 4.97 12.63
C GLU A 7 -5.37 4.86 11.54
N ASP A 8 -5.89 5.99 11.08
CA ASP A 8 -6.87 6.07 9.99
C ASP A 8 -6.31 5.53 8.65
N MET A 9 -5.06 5.86 8.34
CA MET A 9 -4.37 5.36 7.15
C MET A 9 -4.01 3.88 7.29
N GLN A 10 -3.61 3.43 8.48
CA GLN A 10 -3.38 2.01 8.72
C GLN A 10 -4.66 1.21 8.50
N ARG A 11 -5.78 1.68 9.05
CA ARG A 11 -7.07 1.04 8.86
C ARG A 11 -7.50 0.99 7.39
N ALA A 12 -7.19 2.04 6.63
CA ALA A 12 -7.43 2.07 5.19
C ALA A 12 -6.54 1.08 4.44
N VAL A 13 -5.25 0.97 4.80
CA VAL A 13 -4.32 -0.06 4.29
C VAL A 13 -4.92 -1.44 4.53
N GLU A 14 -5.29 -1.75 5.77
CA GLU A 14 -5.82 -3.06 6.16
C GLU A 14 -7.09 -3.41 5.39
N THR A 15 -8.01 -2.45 5.28
CA THR A 15 -9.28 -2.63 4.55
C THR A 15 -9.03 -2.86 3.07
N LYS A 16 -8.14 -2.08 2.45
CA LYS A 16 -7.80 -2.24 1.02
C LYS A 16 -7.07 -3.53 0.74
N VAL A 17 -6.08 -3.90 1.55
CA VAL A 17 -5.38 -5.19 1.41
C VAL A 17 -6.39 -6.33 1.55
N ARG A 18 -7.26 -6.29 2.56
CA ARG A 18 -8.29 -7.32 2.76
C ARG A 18 -9.33 -7.39 1.63
N SER A 19 -9.66 -6.28 0.97
CA SER A 19 -10.50 -6.30 -0.23
C SER A 19 -9.77 -6.97 -1.40
N LYS A 20 -8.50 -6.62 -1.61
CA LYS A 20 -7.72 -7.12 -2.73
C LYS A 20 -7.33 -8.58 -2.61
N ILE A 21 -7.11 -9.11 -1.40
CA ILE A 21 -6.81 -10.54 -1.22
C ILE A 21 -7.95 -11.47 -1.68
N ASP A 22 -9.19 -10.97 -1.78
CA ASP A 22 -10.33 -11.73 -2.29
C ASP A 22 -10.43 -11.64 -3.83
N GLU A 23 -9.93 -10.55 -4.41
CA GLU A 23 -10.05 -10.24 -5.84
C GLU A 23 -8.83 -10.65 -6.68
N VAL A 24 -7.62 -10.61 -6.12
CA VAL A 24 -6.38 -10.92 -6.83
C VAL A 24 -5.65 -12.10 -6.19
N LEU A 25 -4.62 -12.64 -6.86
CA LEU A 25 -3.75 -13.72 -6.35
C LEU A 25 -2.44 -13.19 -5.77
N VAL A 26 -1.98 -12.03 -6.22
CA VAL A 26 -0.75 -11.36 -5.77
C VAL A 26 -1.06 -9.88 -5.56
N LEU A 27 -0.62 -9.32 -4.44
CA LEU A 27 -0.93 -7.94 -4.07
C LEU A 27 0.18 -7.04 -4.58
N ASP A 28 -0.17 -6.15 -5.50
CA ASP A 28 0.71 -5.06 -5.91
C ASP A 28 0.79 -4.00 -4.81
N VAL A 29 1.95 -3.94 -4.15
CA VAL A 29 2.22 -3.02 -3.06
C VAL A 29 2.23 -1.57 -3.54
N ASN A 30 2.83 -1.30 -4.70
CA ASN A 30 2.96 0.04 -5.24
C ASN A 30 1.61 0.59 -5.68
N ALA A 31 0.83 -0.19 -6.44
CA ALA A 31 -0.51 0.21 -6.86
C ALA A 31 -1.42 0.46 -5.65
N THR A 32 -1.39 -0.42 -4.65
CA THR A 32 -2.18 -0.27 -3.43
C THR A 32 -1.75 0.95 -2.62
N ALA A 33 -0.44 1.18 -2.49
CA ALA A 33 0.09 2.36 -1.81
C ALA A 33 -0.28 3.66 -2.54
N GLU A 34 -0.30 3.67 -3.87
CA GLU A 34 -0.70 4.84 -4.65
C GLU A 34 -2.19 5.16 -4.50
N GLU A 35 -3.06 4.15 -4.50
CA GLU A 35 -4.48 4.33 -4.22
C GLU A 35 -4.70 4.97 -2.85
N ILE A 36 -4.01 4.46 -1.83
CA ILE A 36 -4.09 5.00 -0.47
C ILE A 36 -3.52 6.41 -0.42
N ARG A 37 -2.37 6.67 -1.06
CA ARG A 37 -1.79 8.02 -1.14
C ARG A 37 -2.76 9.01 -1.78
N ARG A 38 -3.48 8.62 -2.84
CA ARG A 38 -4.50 9.47 -3.48
C ARG A 38 -5.69 9.74 -2.54
N ALA A 39 -6.13 8.73 -1.79
CA ALA A 39 -7.20 8.90 -0.80
C ALA A 39 -6.79 9.80 0.38
N PHE A 40 -5.50 9.86 0.72
CA PHE A 40 -4.94 10.65 1.81
C PHE A 40 -3.96 11.72 1.33
N VAL A 41 -4.20 12.31 0.15
CA VAL A 41 -3.27 13.28 -0.46
C VAL A 41 -2.98 14.47 0.46
N GLU A 42 -3.95 14.84 1.30
CA GLU A 42 -3.85 15.91 2.29
C GLU A 42 -2.86 15.63 3.42
N ARG A 43 -2.49 14.36 3.66
CA ARG A 43 -1.58 13.95 4.74
C ARG A 43 -0.10 14.08 4.38
N ASN A 44 0.22 14.39 3.12
CA ASN A 44 1.59 14.58 2.62
C ASN A 44 2.56 13.44 2.99
N VAL A 45 2.08 12.20 3.00
CA VAL A 45 2.88 11.02 3.35
C VAL A 45 3.61 10.49 2.11
N ALA A 46 4.87 10.09 2.29
CA ALA A 46 5.65 9.47 1.23
C ALA A 46 5.04 8.14 0.80
N LEU A 47 5.06 7.87 -0.51
CA LEU A 47 4.56 6.62 -1.06
C LEU A 47 5.28 5.41 -0.46
N GLU A 48 6.59 5.53 -0.23
CA GLU A 48 7.42 4.48 0.37
C GLU A 48 6.96 4.09 1.77
N ASP A 49 6.60 5.04 2.64
CA ASP A 49 6.09 4.73 3.98
C ASP A 49 4.75 3.96 3.93
N ILE A 50 3.91 4.31 2.96
CA ILE A 50 2.65 3.60 2.71
C ILE A 50 2.94 2.19 2.18
N ALA A 51 3.83 2.06 1.20
CA ALA A 51 4.24 0.79 0.61
C ALA A 51 4.84 -0.17 1.66
N VAL A 52 5.70 0.33 2.54
CA VAL A 52 6.26 -0.45 3.66
C VAL A 52 5.14 -0.95 4.58
N SER A 53 4.13 -0.13 4.87
CA SER A 53 3.01 -0.54 5.71
C SER A 53 2.12 -1.59 5.04
N VAL A 54 1.82 -1.42 3.74
CA VAL A 54 1.07 -2.39 2.93
C VAL A 54 1.81 -3.73 2.87
N ALA A 55 3.10 -3.71 2.51
CA ALA A 55 3.93 -4.92 2.43
C ALA A 55 4.02 -5.63 3.79
N LYS A 56 4.24 -4.87 4.86
CA LYS A 56 4.31 -5.43 6.22
C LYS A 56 3.00 -6.09 6.64
N PHE A 57 1.85 -5.51 6.29
CA PHE A 57 0.55 -6.08 6.61
C PHE A 57 0.26 -7.34 5.78
N ALA A 58 0.47 -7.29 4.47
CA ALA A 58 0.28 -8.42 3.58
C ALA A 58 1.17 -9.61 3.95
N THR A 59 2.45 -9.37 4.27
CA THR A 59 3.37 -10.41 4.77
C THR A 59 2.92 -11.00 6.11
N GLN A 60 2.37 -10.19 7.02
CA GLN A 60 1.79 -10.69 8.28
C GLN A 60 0.55 -11.56 8.05
N CYS A 61 -0.23 -11.29 7.01
CA CYS A 61 -1.35 -12.13 6.59
C CYS A 61 -0.91 -13.37 5.79
N GLY A 62 0.38 -13.54 5.50
CA GLY A 62 0.89 -14.65 4.67
C GLY A 62 0.54 -14.50 3.19
N TYR A 63 0.24 -13.29 2.74
CA TYR A 63 -0.22 -13.03 1.38
C TYR A 63 0.96 -12.71 0.45
N PRO A 64 1.01 -13.30 -0.76
CA PRO A 64 2.06 -13.00 -1.73
C PRO A 64 1.98 -11.55 -2.20
N ILE A 65 3.11 -10.84 -2.09
CA ILE A 65 3.25 -9.45 -2.51
C ILE A 65 4.17 -9.34 -3.71
N GLU A 66 3.86 -8.39 -4.60
CA GLU A 66 4.75 -7.95 -5.65
C GLU A 66 5.03 -6.45 -5.52
N PHE A 67 6.26 -6.09 -5.87
CA PHE A 67 6.65 -4.70 -6.09
C PHE A 67 6.69 -4.52 -7.60
N ALA A 68 5.54 -4.23 -8.21
CA ALA A 68 5.54 -3.91 -9.62
C ALA A 68 6.47 -2.70 -9.84
N PRO A 69 7.40 -2.74 -10.81
CA PRO A 69 8.18 -1.57 -11.15
C PRO A 69 7.17 -0.51 -11.57
N GLN A 70 7.14 0.63 -10.86
CA GLN A 70 6.37 1.77 -11.31
C GLN A 70 6.79 2.02 -12.75
N ALA A 71 5.86 1.84 -13.69
CA ALA A 71 6.16 2.03 -15.09
C ALA A 71 6.86 3.39 -15.21
N PRO A 72 8.02 3.48 -15.88
CA PRO A 72 8.61 4.78 -16.11
C PRO A 72 7.55 5.58 -16.84
N GLN A 73 7.05 6.64 -16.20
CA GLN A 73 6.20 7.63 -16.82
C GLN A 73 7.09 8.29 -17.87
N ARG A 74 7.17 7.68 -19.05
CA ARG A 74 7.85 8.20 -20.21
C ARG A 74 7.02 9.38 -20.68
N ASP A 75 7.57 10.56 -20.41
CA ASP A 75 7.28 11.82 -21.07
C ASP A 75 7.25 11.65 -22.60
#